data_AF-A0AAE3K201-F1
#
_entry.id   AF-A0AAE3K201-F1
#
_cell.length_a   1.000
_cell.length_b   1.000
_cell.length_c   1.000
_cell.angle_alpha   90.00
_cell.angle_beta   90.00
_cell.angle_gamma   90.00
#
_symmetry.space_group_name_H-M   'P 1'
#
loop_
_entity.id
_entity.type
_entity.pdbx_description
1 polymer ?
#
loop_
_entity_poly.entity_id
_entity_poly.type
_entity_poly.pdbx_seq_one_letter_code
_entity_poly.pdbx_strand_id
1 'polypeptide(L)'
;MKADMTLPGYVAGVIRRLEENGHSAYAVGGCVRDMLMGRVPHDYDVCTDALPEQTKNAFPDRITIDTGIKHGTVTVMSDGHPVEITTFRTESGYSDGRHPDTVSFTASLEGDLSRRDFTVNAMAYSGKTGLIDISGGRDDLENRIIRCVGDPEKRFSEDHLRILRAIRFSAVLGYNIEERTSAAVIKLKDSLVTVSPERIAAELDKAVMGINFGKVLTEYPEVFAVFIPELAPCIGYDQNNPHHIHDLLTHTAKAVDACPDDRIVRLAALFHDLGKPSTVTVGSDGVSHYIGHARVSTEMADAIMHRLRYG
;
A
#
# COMPACT_ATOMS: atom_id res chain seq x y z
N MET A 1 -8.77 -21.73 -3.53
CA MET A 1 -9.48 -20.93 -4.60
C MET A 1 -9.18 -21.46 -6.02
N LYS A 2 -10.20 -21.65 -6.88
CA LYS A 2 -10.07 -21.81 -8.35
C LYS A 2 -10.87 -20.67 -9.02
N ALA A 3 -10.29 -19.47 -9.05
CA ALA A 3 -10.83 -18.41 -9.89
C ALA A 3 -10.47 -18.71 -11.35
N ASP A 4 -11.44 -18.62 -12.25
CA ASP A 4 -11.18 -18.64 -13.68
C ASP A 4 -10.52 -17.30 -14.06
N MET A 5 -9.19 -17.29 -14.15
CA MET A 5 -8.41 -16.08 -14.40
C MET A 5 -8.54 -15.67 -15.87
N THR A 6 -9.58 -14.90 -16.18
CA THR A 6 -9.79 -14.37 -17.52
C THR A 6 -9.27 -12.94 -17.61
N LEU A 7 -8.25 -12.73 -18.45
CA LEU A 7 -7.78 -11.40 -18.77
C LEU A 7 -8.75 -10.71 -19.75
N PRO A 8 -9.03 -9.41 -19.60
CA PRO A 8 -9.76 -8.64 -20.60
C PRO A 8 -9.08 -8.72 -21.96
N GLY A 9 -9.88 -8.65 -23.04
CA GLY A 9 -9.37 -8.76 -24.41
C GLY A 9 -8.24 -7.77 -24.74
N TYR A 10 -8.33 -6.54 -24.23
CA TYR A 10 -7.32 -5.51 -24.46
C TYR A 10 -5.97 -5.81 -23.78
N VAL A 11 -5.97 -6.51 -22.62
CA VAL A 11 -4.74 -6.94 -21.93
C VAL A 11 -4.20 -8.23 -22.54
N ALA A 12 -5.08 -9.21 -22.77
CA ALA A 12 -4.72 -10.48 -23.39
C ALA A 12 -4.15 -10.29 -24.81
N GLY A 13 -4.66 -9.31 -25.55
CA GLY A 13 -4.15 -8.93 -26.87
C GLY A 13 -2.76 -8.32 -26.81
N VAL A 14 -2.48 -7.46 -25.82
CA VAL A 14 -1.13 -6.91 -25.59
C VAL A 14 -0.13 -8.01 -25.27
N ILE A 15 -0.45 -8.90 -24.32
CA ILE A 15 0.42 -10.02 -23.95
C ILE A 15 0.70 -10.92 -25.16
N ARG A 16 -0.35 -11.32 -25.89
CA ARG A 16 -0.21 -12.18 -27.07
C ARG A 16 0.65 -11.53 -28.15
N ARG A 17 0.49 -10.22 -28.38
CA ARG A 17 1.28 -9.50 -29.38
C ARG A 17 2.77 -9.49 -29.03
N LEU A 18 3.12 -9.29 -27.76
CA LEU A 18 4.51 -9.40 -27.30
C LEU A 18 5.04 -10.83 -27.48
N GLU A 19 4.23 -11.85 -27.11
CA GLU A 19 4.57 -13.27 -27.29
C GLU A 19 4.79 -13.64 -28.78
N GLU A 20 3.97 -13.12 -29.69
CA GLU A 20 4.12 -13.30 -31.14
C GLU A 20 5.39 -12.64 -31.70
N ASN A 21 5.89 -11.59 -31.04
CA ASN A 21 7.16 -10.94 -31.36
C ASN A 21 8.36 -11.59 -30.64
N GLY A 22 8.17 -12.76 -30.01
CA GLY A 22 9.24 -13.54 -29.38
C GLY A 22 9.59 -13.12 -27.95
N HIS A 23 8.76 -12.30 -27.31
CA HIS A 23 8.97 -11.79 -25.95
C HIS A 23 8.07 -12.49 -24.93
N SER A 24 8.60 -12.72 -23.73
CA SER A 24 7.76 -13.17 -22.61
C SER A 24 6.93 -12.01 -22.08
N ALA A 25 5.63 -12.20 -21.82
CA ALA A 25 4.78 -11.15 -21.26
C ALA A 25 3.73 -11.71 -20.30
N TYR A 26 3.49 -11.01 -19.19
CA TYR A 26 2.60 -11.45 -18.12
C TYR A 26 1.88 -10.28 -17.46
N ALA A 27 0.60 -10.45 -17.14
CA ALA A 27 -0.06 -9.61 -16.15
C ALA A 27 0.59 -9.84 -14.79
N VAL A 28 0.77 -8.79 -13.97
CA VAL A 28 1.54 -8.88 -12.73
C VAL A 28 0.98 -7.98 -11.63
N GLY A 29 1.22 -8.34 -10.36
CA GLY A 29 0.94 -7.44 -9.24
C GLY A 29 -0.52 -7.45 -8.80
N GLY A 30 -1.07 -6.25 -8.55
CA GLY A 30 -2.39 -6.06 -7.97
C GLY A 30 -3.51 -6.70 -8.82
N CYS A 31 -3.39 -6.64 -10.15
CA CYS A 31 -4.37 -7.24 -11.04
C CYS A 31 -4.44 -8.77 -10.91
N VAL A 32 -3.29 -9.42 -10.74
CA VAL A 32 -3.22 -10.88 -10.52
C VAL A 32 -3.83 -11.25 -9.17
N ARG A 33 -3.47 -10.51 -8.11
CA ARG A 33 -4.06 -10.68 -6.78
C ARG A 33 -5.59 -10.57 -6.83
N ASP A 34 -6.10 -9.49 -7.42
CA ASP A 34 -7.52 -9.18 -7.41
C ASP A 34 -8.32 -10.21 -8.23
N MET A 35 -7.79 -10.64 -9.39
CA MET A 35 -8.39 -11.75 -10.16
C MET A 35 -8.44 -13.06 -9.35
N LEU A 36 -7.38 -13.41 -8.61
CA LEU A 36 -7.37 -14.60 -7.75
C LEU A 36 -8.39 -14.51 -6.60
N MET A 37 -8.67 -13.29 -6.12
CA MET A 37 -9.72 -13.01 -5.14
C MET A 37 -11.14 -12.97 -5.75
N GLY A 38 -11.28 -13.16 -7.07
CA GLY A 38 -12.56 -13.04 -7.77
C GLY A 38 -13.06 -11.60 -7.89
N ARG A 39 -12.18 -10.61 -7.77
CA ARG A 39 -12.46 -9.18 -7.96
C ARG A 39 -12.05 -8.74 -9.36
N VAL A 40 -12.69 -7.70 -9.88
CA VAL A 40 -12.27 -7.06 -11.14
C VAL A 40 -11.17 -6.03 -10.80
N PRO A 41 -9.95 -6.18 -11.32
CA PRO A 41 -8.90 -5.17 -11.17
C PRO A 41 -9.32 -3.81 -11.74
N HIS A 42 -8.87 -2.73 -11.09
CA HIS A 42 -9.04 -1.37 -11.60
C HIS A 42 -8.07 -1.06 -12.74
N ASP A 43 -6.86 -1.58 -12.61
CA ASP A 43 -5.71 -1.39 -13.48
C ASP A 43 -5.06 -2.75 -13.79
N TYR A 44 -4.38 -2.83 -14.93
CA TYR A 44 -3.69 -4.03 -15.37
C TYR A 44 -2.26 -3.67 -15.78
N ASP A 45 -1.32 -4.07 -14.95
CA ASP A 45 0.11 -3.99 -15.24
C ASP A 45 0.57 -5.26 -15.97
N VAL A 46 1.35 -5.06 -17.02
CA VAL A 46 2.04 -6.12 -17.76
C VAL A 46 3.54 -5.98 -17.56
N CYS A 47 4.24 -7.08 -17.36
CA CYS A 47 5.69 -7.14 -17.37
C CYS A 47 6.19 -7.99 -18.53
N THR A 48 7.34 -7.64 -19.10
CA THR A 48 7.90 -8.32 -20.28
C THR A 48 9.44 -8.34 -20.29
N ASP A 49 10.05 -9.28 -20.99
CA ASP A 49 11.50 -9.24 -21.27
C ASP A 49 11.86 -8.26 -22.40
N ALA A 50 10.87 -7.71 -23.11
CA ALA A 50 11.08 -6.70 -24.15
C ALA A 50 11.59 -5.38 -23.54
N LEU A 51 12.68 -4.83 -24.10
CA LEU A 51 13.13 -3.47 -23.80
C LEU A 51 12.07 -2.44 -24.23
N PRO A 52 12.09 -1.20 -23.70
CA PRO A 52 11.09 -0.19 -24.04
C PRO A 52 10.93 0.05 -25.55
N GLU A 53 12.04 0.13 -26.29
CA GLU A 53 12.01 0.30 -27.75
C GLU A 53 11.50 -0.95 -28.49
N GLN A 54 11.80 -2.16 -27.98
CA GLN A 54 11.23 -3.40 -28.53
C GLN A 54 9.72 -3.48 -28.29
N THR A 55 9.28 -3.04 -27.11
CA THR A 55 7.86 -2.91 -26.77
C THR A 55 7.17 -1.97 -27.75
N LYS A 56 7.71 -0.78 -28.00
CA LYS A 56 7.16 0.16 -28.99
C LYS A 56 7.10 -0.45 -30.39
N ASN A 57 8.17 -1.12 -30.81
CA ASN A 57 8.26 -1.77 -32.12
C ASN A 57 7.27 -2.93 -32.29
N ALA A 58 6.81 -3.56 -31.20
CA ALA A 58 5.77 -4.59 -31.25
C ALA A 58 4.35 -4.01 -31.52
N PHE A 59 4.17 -2.70 -31.31
CA PHE A 59 2.90 -1.99 -31.44
C PHE A 59 2.98 -0.76 -32.38
N PRO A 60 3.44 -0.92 -33.64
CA PRO A 60 3.58 0.21 -34.57
C PRO A 60 2.24 0.82 -34.99
N ASP A 61 1.15 0.06 -34.83
CA ASP A 61 -0.23 0.42 -35.13
C ASP A 61 -0.98 1.04 -33.94
N ARG A 62 -0.32 1.21 -32.78
CA ARG A 62 -0.94 1.74 -31.56
C ARG A 62 -0.20 2.95 -31.01
N ILE A 63 -0.92 3.76 -30.24
CA ILE A 63 -0.31 4.88 -29.51
C ILE A 63 0.47 4.31 -28.33
N THR A 64 1.76 4.66 -28.26
CA THR A 64 2.64 4.36 -27.13
C THR A 64 3.06 5.64 -26.43
N ILE A 65 3.04 5.64 -25.10
CA ILE A 65 3.40 6.80 -24.26
C ILE A 65 4.60 6.40 -23.40
N ASP A 66 5.61 7.28 -23.34
CA ASP A 66 6.84 7.09 -22.56
C ASP A 66 6.61 7.33 -21.07
N THR A 67 5.78 6.48 -20.48
CA THR A 67 5.40 6.55 -19.06
C THR A 67 6.52 5.96 -18.21
N GLY A 68 7.37 6.80 -17.63
CA GLY A 68 8.43 6.30 -16.74
C GLY A 68 9.49 5.47 -17.46
N ILE A 69 9.84 5.85 -18.69
CA ILE A 69 10.81 5.13 -19.54
C ILE A 69 12.18 4.91 -18.89
N LYS A 70 12.58 5.82 -17.98
CA LYS A 70 13.80 5.68 -17.14
C LYS A 70 13.78 4.42 -16.26
N HIS A 71 12.60 3.89 -15.98
CA HIS A 71 12.36 2.69 -15.20
C HIS A 71 11.86 1.52 -16.07
N GLY A 72 11.94 1.66 -17.40
CA GLY A 72 11.57 0.64 -18.36
C GLY A 72 10.06 0.48 -18.58
N THR A 73 9.25 1.49 -18.28
CA THR A 73 7.80 1.41 -18.48
C THR A 73 7.37 2.18 -19.73
N VAL A 74 6.43 1.60 -20.47
CA VAL A 74 5.77 2.17 -21.65
C VAL A 74 4.29 1.88 -21.52
N THR A 75 3.43 2.89 -21.72
CA THR A 75 1.98 2.66 -21.77
C THR A 75 1.56 2.45 -23.21
N VAL A 76 0.83 1.38 -23.49
CA VAL A 76 0.24 1.10 -24.81
C VAL A 76 -1.27 1.28 -24.73
N MET A 77 -1.84 2.06 -25.64
CA MET A 77 -3.30 2.18 -25.78
C MET A 77 -3.85 0.97 -26.55
N SER A 78 -4.62 0.11 -25.89
CA SER A 78 -5.26 -1.06 -26.48
C SER A 78 -6.78 -0.94 -26.32
N ASP A 79 -7.52 -0.95 -27.43
CA ASP A 79 -8.99 -0.85 -27.45
C ASP A 79 -9.53 0.30 -26.58
N GLY A 80 -8.85 1.46 -26.61
CA GLY A 80 -9.21 2.66 -25.83
C GLY A 80 -8.76 2.65 -24.37
N HIS A 81 -8.09 1.58 -23.89
CA HIS A 81 -7.63 1.44 -22.51
C HIS A 81 -6.10 1.53 -22.41
N PRO A 82 -5.56 2.25 -21.42
CA PRO A 82 -4.12 2.24 -21.17
C PRO A 82 -3.68 0.91 -20.53
N VAL A 83 -2.61 0.32 -21.04
CA VAL A 83 -1.95 -0.84 -20.44
C VAL A 83 -0.50 -0.46 -20.16
N GLU A 84 -0.09 -0.47 -18.89
CA GLU A 84 1.30 -0.22 -18.50
C GLU A 84 2.12 -1.49 -18.72
N ILE A 85 3.20 -1.37 -19.51
CA ILE A 85 4.10 -2.46 -19.84
C ILE A 85 5.48 -2.11 -19.30
N THR A 86 5.97 -2.89 -18.35
CA THR A 86 7.28 -2.68 -17.72
C THR A 86 8.25 -3.80 -18.09
N THR A 87 9.42 -3.43 -18.62
CA THR A 87 10.52 -4.37 -18.84
C THR A 87 10.98 -4.99 -17.51
N PHE A 88 11.22 -6.30 -17.49
CA PHE A 88 11.81 -6.99 -16.35
C PHE A 88 13.11 -6.33 -15.95
N ARG A 89 13.28 -6.12 -14.65
CA ARG A 89 14.47 -5.46 -14.13
C ARG A 89 14.91 -6.04 -12.81
N THR A 90 16.21 -6.00 -12.58
CA THR A 90 16.80 -6.15 -11.26
C THR A 90 17.24 -4.79 -10.76
N GLU A 91 17.20 -4.63 -9.45
CA GLU A 91 17.51 -3.39 -8.76
C GLU A 91 18.59 -3.66 -7.71
N SER A 92 19.58 -2.77 -7.59
CA SER A 92 20.65 -2.90 -6.62
C SER A 92 21.12 -1.55 -6.12
N GLY A 93 21.53 -1.51 -4.84
CA GLY A 93 21.91 -0.29 -4.14
C GLY A 93 20.67 0.57 -3.86
N TYR A 94 20.54 1.09 -2.65
CA TYR A 94 19.41 1.95 -2.26
C TYR A 94 19.96 2.99 -1.29
N SER A 95 20.87 3.83 -1.78
CA SER A 95 21.60 4.78 -0.92
C SER A 95 20.70 5.83 -0.27
N ASP A 96 19.56 6.16 -0.90
CA ASP A 96 18.56 7.11 -0.40
C ASP A 96 17.33 6.46 0.26
N GLY A 97 17.31 5.12 0.40
CA GLY A 97 16.20 4.38 0.99
C GLY A 97 14.91 4.42 0.17
N ARG A 98 14.99 4.65 -1.15
CA ARG A 98 13.84 4.63 -2.06
C ARG A 98 14.20 4.20 -3.48
N HIS A 99 15.15 4.90 -4.10
CA HIS A 99 15.50 4.70 -5.49
C HIS A 99 16.68 3.74 -5.58
N PRO A 100 16.59 2.75 -6.47
CA PRO A 100 17.73 1.90 -6.70
C PRO A 100 18.86 2.71 -7.33
N ASP A 101 20.08 2.56 -6.80
CA ASP A 101 21.29 3.19 -7.34
C ASP A 101 21.57 2.68 -8.76
N THR A 102 21.16 1.44 -9.06
CA THR A 102 21.27 0.84 -10.38
C THR A 102 20.03 0.02 -10.72
N VAL A 103 19.50 0.28 -11.91
CA VAL A 103 18.46 -0.53 -12.56
C VAL A 103 19.09 -1.24 -13.76
N SER A 104 18.93 -2.56 -13.84
CA SER A 104 19.40 -3.34 -14.98
C SER A 104 18.26 -4.18 -15.54
N PHE A 105 18.01 -4.06 -16.85
CA PHE A 105 17.03 -4.89 -17.51
C PHE A 105 17.54 -6.34 -17.59
N THR A 106 16.63 -7.28 -17.37
CA THR A 106 16.92 -8.72 -17.35
C THR A 106 15.91 -9.47 -18.18
N ALA A 107 16.22 -10.70 -18.59
CA ALA A 107 15.23 -11.60 -19.17
C ALA A 107 14.56 -12.49 -18.10
N SER A 108 14.98 -12.39 -16.84
CA SER A 108 14.46 -13.22 -15.75
C SER A 108 13.22 -12.61 -15.09
N LEU A 109 12.06 -13.22 -15.33
CA LEU A 109 10.83 -12.92 -14.59
C LEU A 109 11.01 -13.15 -13.09
N GLU A 110 11.75 -14.20 -12.70
CA GLU A 110 12.02 -14.50 -11.29
C GLU A 110 12.75 -13.35 -10.60
N GLY A 111 13.71 -12.73 -11.30
CA GLY A 111 14.40 -11.53 -10.83
C GLY A 111 13.48 -10.32 -10.61
N ASP A 112 12.52 -10.10 -11.52
CA ASP A 112 11.54 -9.00 -11.37
C ASP A 112 10.53 -9.27 -10.24
N LEU A 113 10.06 -10.51 -10.08
CA LEU A 113 9.14 -10.85 -9.00
C LEU A 113 9.84 -10.78 -7.63
N SER A 114 11.12 -11.15 -7.54
CA SER A 114 11.89 -11.19 -6.30
C SER A 114 12.21 -9.81 -5.68
N ARG A 115 12.07 -8.72 -6.45
CA ARG A 115 12.28 -7.34 -5.96
C ARG A 115 10.99 -6.66 -5.47
N ARG A 116 9.83 -7.30 -5.66
CA ARG A 116 8.53 -6.76 -5.26
C ARG A 116 8.38 -6.75 -3.74
N ASP A 117 7.41 -5.98 -3.26
CA ASP A 117 7.21 -5.76 -1.83
C ASP A 117 6.64 -6.99 -1.13
N PHE A 118 5.48 -7.48 -1.57
CA PHE A 118 4.74 -8.55 -0.89
C PHE A 118 4.45 -9.73 -1.80
N THR A 119 4.43 -10.93 -1.23
CA THR A 119 4.17 -12.21 -1.92
C THR A 119 2.88 -12.18 -2.73
N VAL A 120 1.80 -11.66 -2.14
CA VAL A 120 0.48 -11.50 -2.77
C VAL A 120 0.48 -10.57 -3.99
N ASN A 121 1.51 -9.73 -4.17
CA ASN A 121 1.70 -8.86 -5.33
C ASN A 121 2.90 -9.30 -6.19
N ALA A 122 3.53 -10.42 -5.88
CA ALA A 122 4.71 -10.96 -6.56
C ALA A 122 4.36 -12.22 -7.35
N MET A 123 3.22 -12.17 -8.05
CA MET A 123 2.72 -13.22 -8.92
C MET A 123 2.52 -12.68 -10.33
N ALA A 124 2.68 -13.56 -11.32
CA ALA A 124 2.52 -13.26 -12.73
C ALA A 124 1.54 -14.23 -13.39
N TYR A 125 0.84 -13.78 -14.44
CA TYR A 125 -0.13 -14.60 -15.16
C TYR A 125 -0.11 -14.30 -16.66
N SER A 126 -0.12 -15.35 -17.48
CA SER A 126 -0.48 -15.25 -18.90
C SER A 126 -1.42 -16.38 -19.29
N GLY A 127 -2.25 -16.16 -20.33
CA GLY A 127 -3.16 -17.21 -20.81
C GLY A 127 -2.42 -18.43 -21.37
N LYS A 128 -1.18 -18.26 -21.83
CA LYS A 128 -0.33 -19.32 -22.38
C LYS A 128 0.36 -20.14 -21.29
N THR A 129 0.91 -19.48 -20.26
CA THR A 129 1.74 -20.12 -19.23
C THR A 129 0.96 -20.46 -17.97
N GLY A 130 -0.16 -19.79 -17.72
CA GLY A 130 -0.90 -19.87 -16.47
C GLY A 130 -0.29 -18.99 -15.38
N LEU A 131 -0.61 -19.32 -14.13
CA LEU A 131 -0.13 -18.59 -12.96
C LEU A 131 1.32 -19.00 -12.61
N ILE A 132 2.17 -18.00 -12.41
CA ILE A 132 3.52 -18.14 -11.91
C ILE A 132 3.58 -17.47 -10.53
N ASP A 133 3.92 -18.26 -9.51
CA ASP A 133 4.09 -17.81 -8.13
C ASP A 133 5.37 -18.43 -7.57
N ILE A 134 6.40 -17.61 -7.42
CA ILE A 134 7.72 -18.03 -6.91
C ILE A 134 7.87 -17.80 -5.40
N SER A 135 6.89 -17.13 -4.78
CA SER A 135 7.03 -16.58 -3.43
C SER A 135 5.97 -17.07 -2.44
N GLY A 136 5.02 -17.90 -2.90
CA GLY A 136 3.91 -18.40 -2.09
C GLY A 136 2.78 -17.39 -1.92
N GLY A 137 2.66 -16.43 -2.85
CA GLY A 137 1.62 -15.40 -2.81
C GLY A 137 0.20 -15.95 -2.86
N ARG A 138 -0.02 -17.08 -3.55
CA ARG A 138 -1.32 -17.75 -3.60
C ARG A 138 -1.72 -18.31 -2.25
N ASP A 139 -0.79 -18.94 -1.54
CA ASP A 139 -1.03 -19.53 -0.23
C ASP A 139 -1.22 -18.43 0.82
N ASP A 140 -0.42 -17.36 0.78
CA ASP A 140 -0.61 -16.19 1.64
C ASP A 140 -1.97 -15.52 1.37
N LEU A 141 -2.43 -15.48 0.11
CA LEU A 141 -3.75 -14.95 -0.24
C LEU A 141 -4.90 -15.82 0.34
N GLU A 142 -4.77 -17.14 0.29
CA GLU A 142 -5.75 -18.08 0.86
C GLU A 142 -5.77 -18.02 2.40
N ASN A 143 -4.61 -17.84 3.02
CA ASN A 143 -4.45 -17.72 4.47
C ASN A 143 -4.66 -16.28 5.01
N ARG A 144 -4.95 -15.30 4.14
CA ARG A 144 -5.14 -13.89 4.48
C ARG A 144 -3.93 -13.26 5.19
N ILE A 145 -2.76 -13.45 4.59
CA ILE A 145 -1.46 -13.01 5.10
C ILE A 145 -0.84 -11.95 4.17
N ILE A 146 -0.28 -10.90 4.75
CA ILE A 146 0.63 -9.95 4.10
C ILE A 146 2.06 -10.29 4.53
N ARG A 147 2.88 -10.76 3.59
CA ARG A 147 4.26 -11.19 3.81
C ARG A 147 5.19 -10.51 2.81
N CYS A 148 6.34 -10.03 3.26
CA CYS A 148 7.37 -9.50 2.36
C CYS A 148 7.98 -10.60 1.47
N VAL A 149 8.38 -10.24 0.25
CA VAL A 149 9.20 -11.13 -0.58
C VAL A 149 10.64 -11.17 -0.07
N GLY A 150 11.09 -12.36 0.32
CA GLY A 150 12.44 -12.56 0.85
C GLY A 150 12.59 -12.06 2.28
N ASP A 151 13.64 -11.28 2.55
CA ASP A 151 13.92 -10.74 3.89
C ASP A 151 13.18 -9.40 4.13
N PRO A 152 12.30 -9.30 5.14
CA PRO A 152 11.52 -8.08 5.38
C PRO A 152 12.35 -6.85 5.74
N GLU A 153 13.43 -7.00 6.51
CA GLU A 153 14.27 -5.87 6.89
C GLU A 153 14.98 -5.28 5.67
N LYS A 154 15.57 -6.15 4.83
CA LYS A 154 16.12 -5.73 3.54
C LYS A 154 15.05 -5.06 2.70
N ARG A 155 13.85 -5.65 2.60
CA ARG A 155 12.78 -5.14 1.72
C ARG A 155 12.28 -3.76 2.12
N PHE A 156 12.21 -3.48 3.42
CA PHE A 156 11.85 -2.15 3.94
C PHE A 156 13.02 -1.15 3.86
N SER A 157 14.26 -1.60 3.98
CA SER A 157 15.44 -0.73 3.83
C SER A 157 15.65 -0.25 2.39
N GLU A 158 15.13 -0.99 1.41
CA GLU A 158 15.13 -0.58 -0.01
C GLU A 158 14.12 0.54 -0.31
N ASP A 159 12.93 0.50 0.28
CA ASP A 159 11.94 1.59 0.22
C ASP A 159 11.15 1.64 1.51
N HIS A 160 11.46 2.62 2.37
CA HIS A 160 10.83 2.74 3.69
C HIS A 160 9.30 2.92 3.61
N LEU A 161 8.77 3.40 2.48
CA LEU A 161 7.31 3.48 2.27
C LEU A 161 6.63 2.10 2.33
N ARG A 162 7.36 1.01 2.05
CA ARG A 162 6.81 -0.35 2.10
C ARG A 162 6.30 -0.74 3.49
N ILE A 163 6.79 -0.11 4.56
CA ILE A 163 6.24 -0.25 5.90
C ILE A 163 4.77 0.19 5.92
N LEU A 164 4.46 1.38 5.42
CA LEU A 164 3.08 1.85 5.31
C LEU A 164 2.27 1.09 4.28
N ARG A 165 2.88 0.58 3.20
CA ARG A 165 2.18 -0.29 2.26
C ARG A 165 1.71 -1.58 2.93
N ALA A 166 2.51 -2.18 3.83
CA ALA A 166 2.11 -3.38 4.59
C ALA A 166 0.88 -3.10 5.45
N ILE A 167 0.92 -1.99 6.20
CA ILE A 167 -0.16 -1.47 7.04
C ILE A 167 -1.41 -1.19 6.20
N ARG A 168 -1.28 -0.48 5.07
CA ARG A 168 -2.37 -0.22 4.13
C ARG A 168 -2.99 -1.51 3.61
N PHE A 169 -2.18 -2.46 3.13
CA PHE A 169 -2.71 -3.71 2.59
C PHE A 169 -3.41 -4.53 3.66
N SER A 170 -2.89 -4.55 4.89
CA SER A 170 -3.59 -5.17 6.03
C SER A 170 -4.94 -4.52 6.29
N ALA A 171 -5.02 -3.18 6.27
CA ALA A 171 -6.26 -2.43 6.47
C ALA A 171 -7.28 -2.64 5.34
N VAL A 172 -6.85 -2.58 4.08
CA VAL A 172 -7.71 -2.65 2.88
C VAL A 172 -8.19 -4.07 2.59
N LEU A 173 -7.30 -5.07 2.70
CA LEU A 173 -7.64 -6.46 2.42
C LEU A 173 -8.25 -7.15 3.65
N GLY A 174 -8.03 -6.59 4.85
CA GLY A 174 -8.43 -7.19 6.12
C GLY A 174 -7.56 -8.38 6.53
N TYR A 175 -6.30 -8.39 6.10
CA TYR A 175 -5.36 -9.51 6.24
C TYR A 175 -4.39 -9.25 7.38
N ASN A 176 -3.87 -10.30 8.01
CA ASN A 176 -2.84 -10.15 9.05
C ASN A 176 -1.46 -9.97 8.42
N ILE A 177 -0.60 -9.17 9.03
CA ILE A 177 0.81 -9.10 8.63
C ILE A 177 1.54 -10.29 9.26
N GLU A 178 2.35 -10.98 8.46
CA GLU A 178 3.13 -12.11 8.94
C GLU A 178 4.14 -11.72 10.03
N GLU A 179 4.43 -12.62 10.97
CA GLU A 179 5.21 -12.36 12.17
C GLU A 179 6.56 -11.67 11.91
N ARG A 180 7.41 -12.20 11.00
CA ARG A 180 8.71 -11.57 10.68
C ARG A 180 8.53 -10.22 9.98
N THR A 181 7.53 -10.13 9.11
CA THR A 181 7.18 -8.89 8.42
C THR A 181 6.69 -7.82 9.41
N SER A 182 5.87 -8.20 10.39
CA SER A 182 5.35 -7.34 11.46
C SER A 182 6.48 -6.89 12.40
N ALA A 183 7.37 -7.80 12.80
CA ALA A 183 8.54 -7.45 13.59
C ALA A 183 9.43 -6.41 12.87
N ALA A 184 9.64 -6.58 11.56
CA ALA A 184 10.40 -5.62 10.77
C ALA A 184 9.69 -4.26 10.62
N VAL A 185 8.35 -4.24 10.53
CA VAL A 185 7.55 -3.00 10.55
C VAL A 185 7.84 -2.22 11.83
N ILE A 186 7.76 -2.86 12.99
CA ILE A 186 7.99 -2.20 14.28
C ILE A 186 9.46 -1.76 14.44
N LYS A 187 10.40 -2.61 14.03
CA LYS A 187 11.84 -2.34 14.12
C LYS A 187 12.27 -1.15 13.27
N LEU A 188 11.71 -1.00 12.07
CA LEU A 188 12.14 0.00 11.08
C LEU A 188 11.19 1.21 10.98
N LYS A 189 10.14 1.30 11.79
CA LYS A 189 9.12 2.38 11.70
C LYS A 189 9.73 3.78 11.67
N ASP A 190 10.79 4.04 12.43
CA ASP A 190 11.41 5.36 12.53
C ASP A 190 12.05 5.80 11.21
N SER A 191 12.36 4.86 10.31
CA SER A 191 12.86 5.19 8.95
C SER A 191 11.82 5.93 8.10
N LEU A 192 10.53 5.90 8.47
CA LEU A 192 9.47 6.64 7.78
C LEU A 192 9.71 8.15 7.78
N VAL A 193 10.52 8.70 8.70
CA VAL A 193 10.89 10.13 8.68
C VAL A 193 11.67 10.54 7.42
N THR A 194 12.25 9.57 6.70
CA THR A 194 12.96 9.80 5.44
C THR A 194 12.04 9.83 4.22
N VAL A 195 10.79 9.41 4.38
CA VAL A 195 9.80 9.34 3.30
C VAL A 195 9.12 10.69 3.15
N SER A 196 8.90 11.12 1.90
CA SER A 196 8.26 12.42 1.66
C SER A 196 6.82 12.44 2.22
N PRO A 197 6.36 13.57 2.78
CA PRO A 197 5.04 13.65 3.40
C PRO A 197 3.89 13.33 2.44
N GLU A 198 4.02 13.67 1.15
CA GLU A 198 2.99 13.39 0.12
C GLU A 198 2.82 11.88 -0.09
N ARG A 199 3.91 11.10 -0.02
CA ARG A 199 3.87 9.64 -0.14
C ARG A 199 3.24 9.02 1.11
N ILE A 200 3.57 9.56 2.29
CA ILE A 200 2.93 9.15 3.55
C ILE A 200 1.42 9.42 3.49
N ALA A 201 1.01 10.62 3.08
CA ALA A 201 -0.38 11.02 2.91
C ALA A 201 -1.12 10.09 1.94
N ALA A 202 -0.52 9.78 0.79
CA ALA A 202 -1.13 8.89 -0.20
C ALA A 202 -1.36 7.46 0.32
N GLU A 203 -0.49 6.94 1.20
CA GLU A 203 -0.71 5.63 1.85
C GLU A 203 -1.73 5.74 2.99
N LEU A 204 -1.72 6.82 3.77
CA LEU A 204 -2.71 7.09 4.83
C LEU A 204 -4.13 7.19 4.24
N ASP A 205 -4.31 7.96 3.16
CA ASP A 205 -5.59 8.13 2.46
C ASP A 205 -6.19 6.81 2.00
N LYS A 206 -5.34 5.88 1.55
CA LYS A 206 -5.81 4.56 1.14
C LYS A 206 -6.04 3.64 2.34
N ALA A 207 -5.20 3.74 3.38
CA ALA A 207 -5.32 2.92 4.58
C ALA A 207 -6.59 3.24 5.37
N VAL A 208 -6.92 4.54 5.53
CA VAL A 208 -8.10 5.00 6.28
C VAL A 208 -9.42 4.52 5.64
N MET A 209 -9.40 4.30 4.32
CA MET A 209 -10.52 3.72 3.56
C MET A 209 -10.61 2.19 3.68
N GLY A 210 -9.64 1.56 4.34
CA GLY A 210 -9.63 0.13 4.56
C GLY A 210 -10.76 -0.33 5.47
N ILE A 211 -11.21 -1.58 5.27
CA ILE A 211 -12.27 -2.20 6.08
C ILE A 211 -11.83 -2.52 7.51
N ASN A 212 -10.52 -2.61 7.75
CA ASN A 212 -9.91 -2.95 9.04
C ASN A 212 -8.94 -1.85 9.51
N PHE A 213 -9.18 -0.59 9.15
CA PHE A 213 -8.27 0.50 9.53
C PHE A 213 -8.13 0.63 11.04
N GLY A 214 -9.25 0.63 11.79
CA GLY A 214 -9.21 0.74 13.24
C GLY A 214 -8.38 -0.35 13.91
N LYS A 215 -8.50 -1.61 13.44
CA LYS A 215 -7.65 -2.73 13.91
C LYS A 215 -6.16 -2.42 13.71
N VAL A 216 -5.76 -2.04 12.50
CA VAL A 216 -4.36 -1.76 12.18
C VAL A 216 -3.83 -0.54 12.95
N LEU A 217 -4.66 0.49 13.15
CA LEU A 217 -4.34 1.65 13.99
C LEU A 217 -4.03 1.23 15.43
N THR A 218 -4.80 0.30 16.01
CA THR A 218 -4.57 -0.20 17.37
C THR A 218 -3.43 -1.22 17.50
N GLU A 219 -3.12 -1.97 16.44
CA GLU A 219 -2.01 -2.94 16.44
C GLU A 219 -0.64 -2.29 16.21
N TYR A 220 -0.59 -1.21 15.42
CA TYR A 220 0.64 -0.52 15.05
C TYR A 220 0.62 0.98 15.40
N PRO A 221 0.16 1.40 16.59
CA PRO A 221 -0.06 2.80 16.91
C PRO A 221 1.23 3.62 16.87
N GLU A 222 2.35 2.99 17.25
CA GLU A 222 3.67 3.61 17.20
C GLU A 222 4.13 3.92 15.78
N VAL A 223 3.66 3.18 14.76
CA VAL A 223 3.98 3.46 13.35
C VAL A 223 3.28 4.73 12.90
N PHE A 224 2.00 4.89 13.25
CA PHE A 224 1.24 6.12 12.95
C PHE A 224 1.81 7.33 13.70
N ALA A 225 2.27 7.14 14.93
CA ALA A 225 2.87 8.18 15.75
C ALA A 225 4.18 8.76 15.15
N VAL A 226 4.86 8.05 14.24
CA VAL A 226 6.07 8.58 13.58
C VAL A 226 5.75 9.81 12.72
N PHE A 227 4.59 9.83 12.04
CA PHE A 227 4.19 10.92 11.14
C PHE A 227 2.97 11.72 11.64
N ILE A 228 2.28 11.22 12.66
CA ILE A 228 1.21 11.89 13.42
C ILE A 228 1.54 11.80 14.93
N PRO A 229 2.59 12.49 15.42
CA PRO A 229 2.99 12.48 16.82
C PRO A 229 1.87 12.84 17.81
N GLU A 230 0.85 13.56 17.36
CA GLU A 230 -0.35 13.90 18.14
C GLU A 230 -1.17 12.65 18.55
N LEU A 231 -0.97 11.50 17.89
CA LEU A 231 -1.55 10.22 18.31
C LEU A 231 -0.83 9.60 19.51
N ALA A 232 0.45 9.91 19.75
CA ALA A 232 1.24 9.25 20.81
C ALA A 232 0.62 9.41 22.22
N PRO A 233 0.13 10.60 22.63
CA PRO A 233 -0.55 10.77 23.92
C PRO A 233 -1.89 10.05 24.02
N CYS A 234 -2.47 9.59 22.91
CA CYS A 234 -3.74 8.87 22.88
C CYS A 234 -3.59 7.36 23.16
N ILE A 235 -2.38 6.82 22.98
CA ILE A 235 -2.09 5.38 23.12
C ILE A 235 -2.26 4.98 24.59
N GLY A 236 -3.26 4.13 24.87
CA GLY A 236 -3.53 3.67 26.23
C GLY A 236 -4.04 4.76 27.19
N TYR A 237 -4.46 5.92 26.66
CA TYR A 237 -4.97 7.02 27.48
C TYR A 237 -6.34 6.66 28.07
N ASP A 238 -6.39 6.46 29.38
CA ASP A 238 -7.63 6.25 30.12
C ASP A 238 -8.40 7.57 30.21
N GLN A 239 -9.60 7.57 29.63
CA GLN A 239 -10.47 8.72 29.64
C GLN A 239 -11.14 8.97 31.00
N ASN A 240 -11.06 8.01 31.94
CA ASN A 240 -11.58 8.10 33.30
C ASN A 240 -12.97 8.79 33.37
N ASN A 241 -13.89 8.29 32.55
CA ASN A 241 -15.24 8.82 32.41
C ASN A 241 -16.23 7.65 32.26
N PRO A 242 -17.35 7.64 33.01
CA PRO A 242 -18.34 6.54 32.97
C PRO A 242 -18.95 6.27 31.58
N HIS A 243 -18.90 7.24 30.68
CA HIS A 243 -19.43 7.12 29.31
C HIS A 243 -18.41 6.57 28.30
N HIS A 244 -17.18 6.27 28.73
CA HIS A 244 -16.11 5.75 27.90
C HIS A 244 -15.64 4.38 28.39
N ILE A 245 -15.73 3.38 27.52
CA ILE A 245 -15.33 1.99 27.82
C ILE A 245 -14.00 1.59 27.15
N HIS A 246 -13.36 2.53 26.44
CA HIS A 246 -12.14 2.33 25.67
C HIS A 246 -11.13 3.43 25.99
N ASP A 247 -9.85 3.09 25.89
CA ASP A 247 -8.81 4.10 25.78
C ASP A 247 -9.06 5.01 24.56
N LEU A 248 -8.43 6.18 24.57
CA LEU A 248 -8.69 7.20 23.57
C LEU A 248 -8.38 6.74 22.14
N LEU A 249 -7.25 6.06 21.91
CA LEU A 249 -6.92 5.58 20.56
C LEU A 249 -7.90 4.51 20.09
N THR A 250 -8.26 3.55 20.94
CA THR A 250 -9.26 2.53 20.61
C THR A 250 -10.62 3.15 20.32
N HIS A 251 -10.99 4.23 21.02
CA HIS A 251 -12.19 5.01 20.69
C HIS A 251 -12.11 5.62 19.30
N THR A 252 -11.02 6.32 18.97
CA THR A 252 -10.77 6.91 17.66
C THR A 252 -10.81 5.85 16.55
N ALA A 253 -10.16 4.71 16.75
CA ALA A 253 -10.15 3.60 15.80
C ALA A 253 -11.58 3.12 15.48
N LYS A 254 -12.41 2.92 16.50
CA LYS A 254 -13.81 2.53 16.32
C LYS A 254 -14.65 3.62 15.66
N ALA A 255 -14.38 4.89 15.96
CA ALA A 255 -15.07 6.00 15.32
C ALA A 255 -14.79 6.04 13.81
N VAL A 256 -13.53 5.82 13.40
CA VAL A 256 -13.16 5.74 11.98
C VAL A 256 -13.87 4.57 11.28
N ASP A 257 -13.87 3.37 11.87
CA ASP A 257 -14.51 2.20 11.28
C ASP A 257 -16.04 2.33 11.18
N ALA A 258 -16.66 3.12 12.08
CA ALA A 258 -18.10 3.39 12.07
C ALA A 258 -18.51 4.49 11.07
N CYS A 259 -17.55 5.24 10.51
CA CYS A 259 -17.83 6.30 9.55
C CYS A 259 -18.21 5.73 8.17
N PRO A 260 -18.98 6.49 7.37
CA PRO A 260 -19.25 6.13 5.98
C PRO A 260 -17.95 5.97 5.17
N ASP A 261 -18.07 5.36 4.00
CA ASP A 261 -16.98 5.19 3.04
C ASP A 261 -16.66 6.53 2.32
N ASP A 262 -16.25 7.52 3.12
CA ASP A 262 -15.84 8.84 2.68
C ASP A 262 -14.51 9.21 3.34
N ARG A 263 -13.50 9.48 2.51
CA ARG A 263 -12.13 9.77 2.94
C ARG A 263 -12.07 10.96 3.90
N ILE A 264 -12.81 12.03 3.61
CA ILE A 264 -12.77 13.26 4.40
C ILE A 264 -13.41 13.00 5.76
N VAL A 265 -14.54 12.30 5.81
CA VAL A 265 -15.22 11.95 7.06
C VAL A 265 -14.34 11.04 7.92
N ARG A 266 -13.68 10.04 7.33
CA ARG A 266 -12.80 9.13 8.06
C ARG A 266 -11.53 9.80 8.58
N LEU A 267 -10.92 10.70 7.81
CA LEU A 267 -9.80 11.52 8.29
C LEU A 267 -10.24 12.47 9.42
N ALA A 268 -11.42 13.09 9.30
CA ALA A 268 -11.99 13.91 10.37
C ALA A 268 -12.19 13.09 11.65
N ALA A 269 -12.71 11.86 11.54
CA ALA A 269 -12.86 10.94 12.66
C ALA A 269 -11.50 10.50 13.25
N LEU A 270 -10.46 10.32 12.44
CA LEU A 270 -9.11 10.01 12.95
C LEU A 270 -8.55 11.14 13.82
N PHE A 271 -8.90 12.39 13.53
CA PHE A 271 -8.35 13.57 14.22
C PHE A 271 -9.29 14.18 15.28
N HIS A 272 -10.55 13.75 15.36
CA HIS A 272 -11.60 14.49 16.10
C HIS A 272 -11.33 14.69 17.60
N ASP A 273 -10.55 13.80 18.20
CA ASP A 273 -10.40 13.67 19.66
C ASP A 273 -8.95 13.82 20.15
N LEU A 274 -8.02 14.20 19.27
CA LEU A 274 -6.59 14.36 19.58
C LEU A 274 -6.31 15.37 20.70
N GLY A 275 -7.19 16.36 20.88
CA GLY A 275 -7.06 17.41 21.89
C GLY A 275 -7.49 17.00 23.30
N LYS A 276 -8.04 15.80 23.51
CA LYS A 276 -8.50 15.36 24.84
C LYS A 276 -7.36 15.33 25.88
N PRO A 277 -6.18 14.75 25.61
CA PRO A 277 -5.10 14.69 26.60
C PRO A 277 -4.63 16.06 27.08
N SER A 278 -4.68 17.09 26.23
CA SER A 278 -4.25 18.45 26.56
C SER A 278 -5.35 19.34 27.16
N THR A 279 -6.59 18.86 27.24
CA THR A 279 -7.76 19.63 27.73
C THR A 279 -8.46 18.97 28.92
N VAL A 280 -7.85 17.96 29.53
CA VAL A 280 -8.41 17.26 30.68
C VAL A 280 -8.59 18.19 31.87
N THR A 281 -9.78 18.14 32.45
CA THR A 281 -10.13 18.76 33.73
C THR A 281 -10.83 17.69 34.58
N VAL A 282 -10.46 17.58 35.85
CA VAL A 282 -11.01 16.55 36.74
C VAL A 282 -12.05 17.19 37.65
N GLY A 283 -13.28 16.69 37.59
CA GLY A 283 -14.38 17.10 38.46
C GLY A 283 -14.12 16.73 39.92
N SER A 284 -14.87 17.32 40.84
CA SER A 284 -14.80 16.99 42.26
C SER A 284 -15.19 15.55 42.59
N ASP A 285 -15.89 14.88 41.68
CA ASP A 285 -16.28 13.46 41.72
C ASP A 285 -15.21 12.52 41.11
N GLY A 286 -14.08 13.06 40.65
CA GLY A 286 -13.00 12.31 40.03
C GLY A 286 -13.21 12.00 38.54
N VAL A 287 -14.29 12.49 37.91
CA VAL A 287 -14.58 12.26 36.49
C VAL A 287 -13.82 13.25 35.61
N SER A 288 -13.22 12.77 34.53
CA SER A 288 -12.54 13.62 33.55
C SER A 288 -13.53 14.28 32.56
N HIS A 289 -13.32 15.57 32.33
CA HIS A 289 -14.01 16.38 31.31
C HIS A 289 -13.00 16.99 30.34
N TYR A 290 -13.40 17.12 29.07
CA TYR A 290 -12.54 17.55 27.97
C TYR A 290 -13.09 18.80 27.29
N ILE A 291 -13.33 19.86 28.05
CA ILE A 291 -13.95 21.08 27.51
C ILE A 291 -12.99 21.75 26.53
N GLY A 292 -13.45 21.98 25.30
CA GLY A 292 -12.65 22.63 24.26
C GLY A 292 -11.74 21.70 23.46
N HIS A 293 -11.74 20.38 23.71
CA HIS A 293 -10.92 19.42 22.95
C HIS A 293 -11.17 19.51 21.44
N ALA A 294 -12.41 19.74 20.99
CA ALA A 294 -12.73 19.83 19.58
C ALA A 294 -11.98 20.96 18.86
N ARG A 295 -11.82 22.13 19.51
CA ARG A 295 -11.04 23.25 18.97
C ARG A 295 -9.56 22.89 18.89
N VAL A 296 -9.00 22.32 19.96
CA VAL A 296 -7.59 21.90 20.01
C VAL A 296 -7.32 20.80 18.97
N SER A 297 -8.24 19.86 18.81
CA SER A 297 -8.17 18.79 17.79
C SER A 297 -8.20 19.35 16.37
N THR A 298 -8.97 20.42 16.14
CA THR A 298 -9.00 21.12 14.84
C THR A 298 -7.66 21.79 14.55
N GLU A 299 -7.07 22.48 15.54
CA GLU A 299 -5.74 23.10 15.41
C GLU A 299 -4.64 22.05 15.13
N MET A 300 -4.71 20.89 15.81
CA MET A 300 -3.82 19.76 15.54
C MET A 300 -4.04 19.18 14.15
N ALA A 301 -5.30 18.99 13.73
CA ALA A 301 -5.63 18.48 12.41
C ALA A 301 -5.07 19.37 11.30
N ASP A 302 -5.21 20.70 11.42
CA ASP A 302 -4.64 21.65 10.45
C ASP A 302 -3.12 21.53 10.35
N ALA A 303 -2.43 21.44 11.50
CA ALA A 303 -0.99 21.23 11.54
C ALA A 303 -0.56 19.89 10.91
N ILE A 304 -1.30 18.81 11.17
CA ILE A 304 -1.06 17.48 10.58
C ILE A 304 -1.24 17.55 9.06
N MET A 305 -2.35 18.11 8.58
CA MET A 305 -2.66 18.22 7.15
C MET A 305 -1.60 19.06 6.43
N HIS A 306 -1.15 20.17 7.02
CA HIS A 306 -0.07 20.98 6.46
C HIS A 306 1.26 20.21 6.40
N ARG A 307 1.63 19.50 7.48
CA ARG A 307 2.84 18.67 7.55
C ARG A 307 2.83 17.55 6.52
N LEU A 308 1.67 16.94 6.30
CA LEU A 308 1.44 15.87 5.31
C LEU A 308 1.16 16.39 3.90
N ARG A 309 1.21 17.72 3.68
CA ARG A 309 1.06 18.35 2.36
C ARG A 309 -0.29 18.07 1.70
N TYR A 310 -1.35 18.03 2.50
CA TYR A 310 -2.71 18.14 2.00
C TYR A 310 -2.97 19.60 1.61
N GLY A 311 -2.68 19.97 0.36
CA GLY A 311 -2.84 21.35 -0.13
C GLY A 311 -2.37 21.52 -1.57
#